data_AF-A0A7C9K0Z5-F1
#
_entry.id   AF-A0A7C9K0Z5-F1
#
_cell.length_a   1.000
_cell.length_b   1.000
_cell.length_c   1.000
_cell.angle_alpha   90.00
_cell.angle_beta   90.00
_cell.angle_gamma   90.00
#
_symmetry.space_group_name_H-M   'P 1'
#
loop_
_entity.id
_entity.type
_entity.pdbx_description
1 polymer ?
#
loop_
_entity_poly.entity_id
_entity_poly.type
_entity_poly.pdbx_seq_one_letter_code
_entity_poly.pdbx_strand_id
1 'polypeptide(L)'
;MKNRTAFCLSDHTGVTVEAVARSVLSQFPAFEFSLIVLPFIDSLEKAHEAVARISVTPDALVFSSVTDPALRVTLRESGAPLFDLFEMLIPTVERSLGQTATPHGGHTHSMTHNYESRMDAVNFSLALDDGLQPQRLDQADLILVGVSRVGKTPTALYLALQYGLRAANYPLTPEDLALHKLPEVLLANLPRLRALTISAERLAAIRQVRYPDSQYASLEQCRTELAAAERLFKSNDLPIIDTTRMSVEEIAARLRV
;
A
#
# COMPACT_ATOMS: atom_id res chain seq x y z
N MET A 1 -5.00 -0.98 30.45
CA MET A 1 -5.75 -0.80 29.19
C MET A 1 -6.74 -1.94 29.08
N LYS A 2 -7.92 -1.73 28.50
CA LYS A 2 -8.90 -2.82 28.31
C LYS A 2 -8.58 -3.50 26.99
N ASN A 3 -8.26 -4.80 27.03
CA ASN A 3 -7.98 -5.58 25.83
C ASN A 3 -9.28 -6.17 25.30
N ARG A 4 -9.54 -5.98 24.00
CA ARG A 4 -10.72 -6.52 23.32
C ARG A 4 -10.32 -7.21 22.02
N THR A 5 -11.14 -8.17 21.61
CA THR A 5 -10.95 -8.90 20.35
C THR A 5 -11.95 -8.38 19.32
N ALA A 6 -11.48 -8.10 18.11
CA ALA A 6 -12.32 -7.72 16.98
C ALA A 6 -12.19 -8.77 15.87
N PHE A 7 -13.28 -9.47 15.56
CA PHE A 7 -13.36 -10.40 14.44
C PHE A 7 -13.72 -9.65 13.16
N CYS A 8 -12.98 -9.92 12.09
CA CYS A 8 -13.20 -9.33 10.76
C CYS A 8 -13.62 -10.44 9.81
N LEU A 9 -14.89 -10.49 9.45
CA LEU A 9 -15.53 -11.56 8.69
C LEU A 9 -15.70 -11.16 7.22
N SER A 10 -15.33 -12.04 6.29
CA SER A 10 -15.52 -11.82 4.86
C SER A 10 -15.75 -13.14 4.14
N ASP A 11 -16.59 -13.12 3.11
CA ASP A 11 -16.74 -14.18 2.11
C ASP A 11 -15.60 -14.20 1.08
N HIS A 12 -14.68 -13.23 1.16
CA HIS A 12 -13.47 -13.11 0.34
C HIS A 12 -12.23 -13.05 1.25
N THR A 13 -11.22 -12.26 0.91
CA THR A 13 -9.91 -12.21 1.59
C THR A 13 -9.93 -11.54 2.95
N GLY A 14 -10.97 -10.77 3.31
CA GLY A 14 -11.02 -10.04 4.58
C GLY A 14 -10.24 -8.73 4.64
N VAL A 15 -9.43 -8.41 3.60
CA VAL A 15 -8.57 -7.21 3.58
C VAL A 15 -9.36 -5.91 3.78
N THR A 16 -10.51 -5.78 3.11
CA THR A 16 -11.34 -4.57 3.18
C THR A 16 -11.92 -4.36 4.59
N VAL A 17 -12.54 -5.40 5.16
CA VAL A 17 -13.16 -5.31 6.48
C VAL A 17 -12.12 -5.12 7.58
N GLU A 18 -10.95 -5.73 7.45
CA GLU A 18 -9.83 -5.54 8.38
C GLU A 18 -9.34 -4.08 8.35
N ALA A 19 -9.14 -3.50 7.16
CA ALA A 19 -8.71 -2.11 7.02
C ALA A 19 -9.70 -1.14 7.65
N VAL A 20 -11.00 -1.35 7.43
CA VAL A 20 -12.07 -0.55 8.04
C VAL A 20 -12.08 -0.72 9.56
N ALA A 21 -12.06 -1.95 10.06
CA ALA A 21 -12.04 -2.22 11.50
C ALA A 21 -10.83 -1.54 12.17
N ARG A 22 -9.63 -1.69 11.59
CA ARG A 22 -8.41 -1.06 12.11
C ARG A 22 -8.52 0.46 12.17
N SER A 23 -9.07 1.09 11.12
CA SER A 23 -9.25 2.54 11.04
C SER A 23 -10.31 3.07 12.03
N VAL A 24 -11.42 2.35 12.21
CA VAL A 24 -12.45 2.74 13.17
C VAL A 24 -11.94 2.56 14.61
N LEU A 25 -11.32 1.41 14.90
CA LEU A 25 -10.86 1.09 16.24
C LEU A 25 -9.69 1.97 16.71
N SER A 26 -8.88 2.51 15.79
CA SER A 26 -7.80 3.47 16.15
C SER A 26 -8.32 4.78 16.75
N GLN A 27 -9.61 5.09 16.60
CA GLN A 27 -10.24 6.27 17.21
C GLN A 27 -10.53 6.09 18.72
N PHE A 28 -10.26 4.91 19.29
CA PHE A 28 -10.54 4.57 20.68
C PHE A 28 -9.25 4.25 21.46
N PRO A 29 -8.37 5.24 21.73
CA PRO A 29 -7.04 5.03 22.29
C PRO A 29 -7.02 4.47 23.73
N ALA A 30 -8.16 4.43 24.41
CA ALA A 30 -8.30 3.83 25.74
C ALA A 30 -8.31 2.28 25.73
N PHE A 31 -8.44 1.68 24.54
CA PHE A 31 -8.56 0.25 24.33
C PHE A 31 -7.41 -0.28 23.47
N GLU A 32 -7.01 -1.52 23.73
CA GLU A 32 -6.11 -2.27 22.88
C GLU A 32 -6.93 -3.36 22.18
N PHE A 33 -6.86 -3.42 20.85
CA PHE A 33 -7.65 -4.35 20.05
C PHE A 33 -6.77 -5.40 19.39
N SER A 34 -7.11 -6.68 19.58
CA SER A 34 -6.57 -7.79 18.80
C SER A 34 -7.51 -8.09 17.64
N LEU A 35 -7.04 -7.92 16.41
CA LEU A 35 -7.83 -8.20 15.22
C LEU A 35 -7.63 -9.67 14.79
N ILE A 36 -8.74 -10.37 14.55
CA ILE A 36 -8.77 -11.73 14.02
C ILE A 36 -9.55 -11.71 12.70
N VAL A 37 -8.88 -11.97 11.59
CA VAL A 37 -9.52 -12.07 10.27
C VAL A 37 -9.99 -13.50 10.03
N LEU A 38 -11.27 -13.67 9.69
CA LEU A 38 -11.87 -14.91 9.23
C LEU A 38 -12.30 -14.74 7.77
N PRO A 39 -11.41 -15.07 6.81
CA PRO A 39 -11.71 -14.95 5.39
C PRO A 39 -12.51 -16.16 4.87
N PHE A 40 -13.05 -16.03 3.66
CA PHE A 40 -13.76 -17.07 2.91
C PHE A 40 -14.92 -17.73 3.66
N ILE A 41 -15.68 -16.95 4.43
CA ILE A 41 -16.96 -17.36 5.02
C ILE A 41 -18.03 -17.32 3.92
N ASP A 42 -17.99 -18.32 3.04
CA ASP A 42 -18.81 -18.45 1.82
C ASP A 42 -19.83 -19.62 1.93
N SER A 43 -19.97 -20.21 3.12
CA SER A 43 -20.92 -21.28 3.39
C SER A 43 -21.53 -21.17 4.79
N LEU A 44 -22.73 -21.75 4.97
CA LEU A 44 -23.41 -21.78 6.27
C LEU A 44 -22.59 -22.53 7.33
N GLU A 45 -21.87 -23.58 6.94
CA GLU A 45 -20.98 -24.33 7.83
C GLU A 45 -19.88 -23.43 8.40
N LYS A 46 -19.17 -22.70 7.54
CA LYS A 46 -18.13 -21.75 7.95
C LYS A 46 -18.71 -20.59 8.77
N ALA A 47 -19.93 -20.15 8.46
CA ALA A 47 -20.60 -19.11 9.25
C ALA A 47 -20.90 -19.61 10.68
N HIS A 48 -21.38 -20.85 10.85
CA HIS A 48 -21.58 -21.44 12.16
C HIS A 48 -20.26 -21.64 12.93
N GLU A 49 -19.18 -22.04 12.26
CA GLU A 49 -17.85 -22.14 12.89
C GLU A 49 -17.36 -20.77 13.39
N ALA A 50 -17.54 -19.72 12.57
CA ALA A 50 -17.21 -18.36 12.95
C ALA A 50 -18.03 -17.92 14.18
N VAL A 51 -19.35 -18.16 14.16
CA VAL A 51 -20.26 -17.90 15.27
C VAL A 51 -19.79 -18.61 16.53
N ALA A 52 -19.52 -19.91 16.47
CA ALA A 52 -19.07 -20.70 17.63
C ALA A 52 -17.78 -20.13 18.24
N ARG A 53 -16.84 -19.68 17.40
CA ARG A 53 -15.58 -19.05 17.85
C ARG A 53 -15.81 -17.67 18.48
N ILE A 54 -16.71 -16.87 17.93
CA ILE A 54 -17.04 -15.53 18.45
C ILE A 54 -17.76 -15.66 19.79
N SER A 55 -18.76 -16.54 19.90
CA SER A 55 -19.61 -16.69 21.08
C SER A 55 -18.84 -17.08 22.35
N VAL A 56 -17.70 -17.77 22.21
CA VAL A 56 -16.83 -18.12 23.35
C VAL A 56 -15.79 -17.05 23.68
N THR A 57 -15.73 -15.96 22.91
CA THR A 57 -14.78 -14.86 23.11
C THR A 57 -15.46 -13.71 23.86
N PRO A 58 -15.07 -13.43 25.12
CA PRO A 58 -15.67 -12.36 25.91
C PRO A 58 -15.46 -10.99 25.26
N ASP A 59 -16.47 -10.13 25.31
CA ASP A 59 -16.41 -8.74 24.84
C ASP A 59 -15.97 -8.59 23.37
N ALA A 60 -16.20 -9.61 22.55
CA ALA A 60 -15.87 -9.60 21.14
C ALA A 60 -16.65 -8.51 20.39
N LEU A 61 -16.00 -7.87 19.43
CA LEU A 61 -16.64 -7.06 18.39
C LEU A 61 -16.56 -7.81 17.07
N VAL A 62 -17.57 -7.65 16.22
CA VAL A 62 -17.59 -8.30 14.91
C VAL A 62 -17.77 -7.24 13.83
N PHE A 63 -16.86 -7.21 12.87
CA PHE A 63 -16.96 -6.42 11.65
C PHE A 63 -17.19 -7.40 10.50
N SER A 64 -18.15 -7.12 9.62
CA SER A 64 -18.52 -8.00 8.50
C SER A 64 -18.52 -7.25 7.17
N SER A 65 -17.97 -7.90 6.14
CA SER A 65 -18.19 -7.56 4.74
C SER A 65 -18.71 -8.77 3.97
N VAL A 66 -19.62 -9.55 4.56
CA VAL A 66 -20.26 -10.69 3.89
C VAL A 66 -21.42 -10.21 3.02
N THR A 67 -21.38 -10.56 1.74
CA THR A 67 -22.35 -10.10 0.74
C THR A 67 -23.63 -10.93 0.72
N ASP A 68 -23.56 -12.22 1.06
CA ASP A 68 -24.72 -13.11 1.11
C ASP A 68 -25.64 -12.78 2.31
N PRO A 69 -26.91 -12.37 2.07
CA PRO A 69 -27.86 -12.12 3.14
C PRO A 69 -28.11 -13.31 4.07
N ALA A 70 -28.09 -14.55 3.56
CA ALA A 70 -28.34 -15.75 4.36
C ALA A 70 -27.22 -15.96 5.39
N LEU A 71 -25.96 -15.79 4.97
CA LEU A 71 -24.81 -15.89 5.86
C LEU A 71 -24.82 -14.77 6.91
N ARG A 72 -25.21 -13.55 6.54
CA ARG A 72 -25.33 -12.43 7.50
C ARG A 72 -26.33 -12.72 8.62
N VAL A 73 -27.44 -13.41 8.33
CA VAL A 73 -28.42 -13.81 9.36
C VAL A 73 -27.76 -14.73 10.37
N THR A 74 -27.04 -15.76 9.92
CA THR A 74 -26.31 -16.69 10.79
C THR A 74 -25.27 -15.97 11.66
N LEU A 75 -24.51 -15.02 11.10
CA LEU A 75 -23.45 -14.31 11.86
C LEU A 75 -23.99 -13.50 13.06
N ARG A 76 -25.25 -13.09 13.03
CA ARG A 76 -25.91 -12.39 14.14
C ARG A 76 -26.18 -13.29 15.34
N GLU A 77 -26.18 -14.60 15.16
CA GLU A 77 -26.40 -15.57 16.23
C GLU A 77 -25.22 -15.64 17.22
N SER A 78 -24.09 -15.00 16.91
CA SER A 78 -22.92 -14.93 17.80
C SER A 78 -23.14 -14.18 19.11
N GLY A 79 -24.19 -13.36 19.21
CA GLY A 79 -24.48 -12.55 20.40
C GLY A 79 -23.51 -11.38 20.64
N ALA A 80 -22.46 -11.24 19.83
CA ALA A 80 -21.54 -10.12 19.86
C ALA A 80 -22.08 -8.94 19.01
N PRO A 81 -21.72 -7.68 19.35
CA PRO A 81 -22.02 -6.54 18.49
C PRO A 81 -21.46 -6.72 17.08
N LEU A 82 -22.36 -6.71 16.08
CA LEU A 82 -22.05 -6.88 14.66
C LEU A 82 -22.16 -5.54 13.91
N PHE A 83 -21.05 -5.13 13.31
CA PHE A 83 -20.93 -3.97 12.43
C PHE A 83 -20.77 -4.46 10.99
N ASP A 84 -21.89 -4.65 10.28
CA ASP A 84 -21.89 -5.08 8.88
C ASP A 84 -21.80 -3.89 7.92
N LEU A 85 -20.70 -3.82 7.15
CA LEU A 85 -20.39 -2.72 6.26
C LEU A 85 -21.44 -2.56 5.15
N PHE A 86 -21.94 -3.68 4.62
CA PHE A 86 -22.90 -3.65 3.53
C PHE A 86 -24.29 -3.30 4.02
N GLU A 87 -24.71 -3.82 5.18
CA GLU A 87 -25.98 -3.45 5.80
C GLU A 87 -26.04 -1.94 6.13
N MET A 88 -24.92 -1.37 6.58
CA MET A 88 -24.84 0.06 6.88
C MET A 88 -24.84 0.94 5.62
N LEU A 89 -24.16 0.53 4.55
CA LEU A 89 -23.91 1.38 3.38
C LEU A 89 -24.92 1.18 2.23
N ILE A 90 -25.31 -0.07 1.93
CA ILE A 90 -26.18 -0.38 0.78
C ILE A 90 -27.47 0.45 0.78
N PRO A 91 -28.26 0.51 1.87
CA PRO A 91 -29.53 1.25 1.86
C PRO A 91 -29.34 2.75 1.57
N THR A 92 -28.22 3.33 1.99
CA THR A 92 -27.88 4.73 1.75
C THR A 92 -27.51 4.96 0.29
N VAL A 93 -26.74 4.03 -0.30
CA VAL A 93 -26.36 4.08 -1.72
C VAL A 93 -27.58 3.85 -2.61
N GLU A 94 -28.43 2.87 -2.31
CA GLU A 94 -29.66 2.60 -3.07
C GLU A 94 -30.59 3.81 -3.11
N ARG A 95 -30.76 4.50 -1.97
CA ARG A 95 -31.57 5.72 -1.89
C ARG A 95 -30.98 6.85 -2.74
N SER A 96 -29.66 6.98 -2.75
CA SER A 96 -28.96 8.00 -3.55
C SER A 96 -29.07 7.72 -5.05
N LEU A 97 -28.98 6.45 -5.45
CA LEU A 97 -29.01 6.04 -6.86
C LEU A 97 -30.44 5.80 -7.40
N GLY A 98 -31.44 5.68 -6.52
CA GLY A 98 -32.80 5.30 -6.92
C GLY A 98 -32.91 3.86 -7.45
N GLN A 99 -31.95 3.00 -7.13
CA GLN A 99 -31.85 1.63 -7.64
C GLN A 99 -31.48 0.67 -6.51
N THR A 100 -32.11 -0.50 -6.49
CA THR A 100 -31.77 -1.58 -5.55
C THR A 100 -30.49 -2.31 -5.97
N ALA A 101 -29.65 -2.64 -5.00
CA ALA A 101 -28.41 -3.37 -5.20
C ALA A 101 -28.70 -4.81 -5.66
N THR A 102 -27.87 -5.32 -6.56
CA THR A 102 -27.93 -6.72 -6.99
C THR A 102 -27.06 -7.56 -6.06
N PRO A 103 -27.61 -8.57 -5.34
CA PRO A 103 -26.88 -9.29 -4.29
C PRO A 103 -25.60 -10.03 -4.72
N HIS A 104 -25.38 -10.22 -6.03
CA HIS A 104 -24.23 -10.97 -6.59
C HIS A 104 -23.58 -10.27 -7.80
N GLY A 105 -23.88 -8.98 -8.04
CA GLY A 105 -23.69 -8.32 -9.34
C GLY A 105 -22.27 -7.86 -9.71
N GLY A 106 -21.23 -8.14 -8.92
CA GLY A 106 -19.93 -7.47 -9.05
C GLY A 106 -18.81 -8.21 -9.78
N HIS A 107 -18.94 -9.51 -10.06
CA HIS A 107 -17.77 -10.39 -10.08
C HIS A 107 -17.03 -10.61 -11.41
N THR A 108 -17.47 -10.11 -12.58
CA THR A 108 -16.94 -10.68 -13.84
C THR A 108 -16.35 -9.74 -14.87
N HIS A 109 -16.90 -8.53 -15.10
CA HIS A 109 -16.52 -7.78 -16.32
C HIS A 109 -15.41 -6.72 -16.17
N SER A 110 -15.09 -6.24 -14.96
CA SER A 110 -14.06 -5.20 -14.75
C SER A 110 -12.71 -5.75 -14.24
N MET A 111 -12.69 -6.97 -13.72
CA MET A 111 -11.50 -7.56 -13.09
C MET A 111 -10.44 -8.02 -14.11
N THR A 112 -10.85 -8.53 -15.27
CA THR A 112 -9.93 -9.12 -16.26
C THR A 112 -9.05 -8.07 -16.94
N HIS A 113 -9.63 -6.98 -17.44
CA HIS A 113 -8.85 -5.88 -18.07
C HIS A 113 -7.95 -5.14 -17.07
N ASN A 114 -8.38 -5.00 -15.82
CA ASN A 114 -7.56 -4.41 -14.76
C ASN A 114 -6.44 -5.32 -14.28
N TYR A 115 -6.58 -6.64 -14.44
CA TYR A 115 -5.55 -7.59 -14.02
C TYR A 115 -4.38 -7.61 -15.00
N GLU A 116 -4.65 -7.73 -16.31
CA GLU A 116 -3.60 -7.78 -17.34
C GLU A 116 -2.77 -6.50 -17.36
N SER A 117 -3.43 -5.34 -17.39
CA SER A 117 -2.77 -4.03 -17.34
C SER A 117 -1.92 -3.84 -16.07
N ARG A 118 -2.40 -4.34 -14.93
CA ARG A 118 -1.64 -4.34 -13.67
C ARG A 118 -0.43 -5.26 -13.73
N MET A 119 -0.56 -6.45 -14.31
CA MET A 119 0.57 -7.37 -14.46
C MET A 119 1.61 -6.81 -15.43
N ASP A 120 1.19 -6.12 -16.49
CA ASP A 120 2.09 -5.38 -17.38
C ASP A 120 2.86 -4.29 -16.62
N ALA A 121 2.17 -3.53 -15.76
CA ALA A 121 2.81 -2.53 -14.91
C ALA A 121 3.82 -3.14 -13.93
N VAL A 122 3.50 -4.28 -13.33
CA VAL A 122 4.42 -5.00 -12.42
C VAL A 122 5.65 -5.49 -13.17
N ASN A 123 5.45 -6.14 -14.31
CA ASN A 123 6.55 -6.62 -15.17
C ASN A 123 7.45 -5.47 -15.62
N PHE A 124 6.84 -4.32 -15.95
CA PHE A 124 7.58 -3.10 -16.28
C PHE A 124 8.44 -2.61 -15.11
N SER A 125 7.85 -2.45 -13.92
CA SER A 125 8.58 -1.97 -12.73
C SER A 125 9.70 -2.92 -12.32
N LEU A 126 9.49 -4.23 -12.38
CA LEU A 126 10.51 -5.24 -12.08
C LEU A 126 11.67 -5.19 -13.08
N ALA A 127 11.39 -5.07 -14.38
CA ALA A 127 12.42 -5.00 -15.41
C ALA A 127 13.35 -3.78 -15.28
N LEU A 128 12.87 -2.68 -14.67
CA LEU A 128 13.63 -1.45 -14.46
C LEU A 128 14.29 -1.34 -13.09
N ASP A 129 13.90 -2.16 -12.11
CA ASP A 129 14.54 -2.16 -10.78
C ASP A 129 15.99 -2.65 -10.83
N ASP A 130 16.28 -3.58 -11.75
CA ASP A 130 17.62 -4.16 -11.94
C ASP A 130 18.57 -3.26 -12.77
N GLY A 131 18.16 -2.03 -13.14
CA GLY A 131 18.98 -1.08 -13.90
C GLY A 131 19.24 -1.50 -15.36
N LEU A 132 18.55 -2.52 -15.86
CA LEU A 132 18.88 -3.20 -17.11
C LEU A 132 18.46 -2.45 -18.38
N GLN A 133 17.56 -1.45 -18.31
CA GLN A 133 16.98 -0.84 -19.54
C GLN A 133 16.62 0.66 -19.44
N PRO A 134 17.59 1.59 -19.32
CA PRO A 134 17.31 3.04 -19.32
C PRO A 134 16.51 3.54 -20.54
N GLN A 135 16.61 2.82 -21.66
CA GLN A 135 15.92 3.13 -22.92
C GLN A 135 14.40 3.04 -22.84
N ARG A 136 13.83 2.43 -21.79
CA ARG A 136 12.38 2.30 -21.60
C ARG A 136 11.79 3.30 -20.61
N LEU A 137 12.60 4.25 -20.12
CA LEU A 137 12.13 5.29 -19.20
C LEU A 137 11.02 6.16 -19.80
N ASP A 138 11.03 6.32 -21.12
CA ASP A 138 10.01 7.03 -21.91
C ASP A 138 8.62 6.35 -21.90
N GLN A 139 8.55 5.08 -21.50
CA GLN A 139 7.31 4.31 -21.35
C GLN A 139 6.77 4.32 -19.91
N ALA A 140 7.51 4.89 -18.96
CA ALA A 140 7.11 4.95 -17.56
C ALA A 140 6.04 6.02 -17.34
N ASP A 141 5.03 5.70 -16.53
CA ASP A 141 4.04 6.68 -16.06
C ASP A 141 4.66 7.59 -14.98
N LEU A 142 5.59 7.02 -14.20
CA LEU A 142 6.27 7.68 -13.10
C LEU A 142 7.71 7.18 -13.01
N ILE A 143 8.67 8.07 -12.76
CA ILE A 143 10.07 7.70 -12.59
C ILE A 143 10.53 8.17 -11.20
N LEU A 144 10.86 7.22 -10.33
CA LEU A 144 11.40 7.49 -9.01
C LEU A 144 12.91 7.65 -9.11
N VAL A 145 13.44 8.80 -8.68
CA VAL A 145 14.88 9.09 -8.66
C VAL A 145 15.35 9.35 -7.24
N GLY A 146 16.57 8.93 -6.90
CA GLY A 146 17.08 9.01 -5.53
C GLY A 146 18.35 8.20 -5.32
N VAL A 147 19.03 8.43 -4.20
CA VAL A 147 20.18 7.61 -3.80
C VAL A 147 19.73 6.18 -3.45
N SER A 148 20.64 5.22 -3.48
CA SER A 148 20.30 3.84 -3.14
C SER A 148 19.75 3.73 -1.71
N ARG A 149 18.67 2.97 -1.52
CA ARG A 149 17.94 2.68 -0.26
C ARG A 149 16.99 3.74 0.30
N VAL A 150 16.59 4.74 -0.47
CA VAL A 150 15.53 5.70 -0.07
C VAL A 150 14.09 5.17 -0.21
N GLY A 151 13.91 3.90 -0.58
CA GLY A 151 12.58 3.28 -0.72
C GLY A 151 11.99 3.24 -2.14
N LYS A 152 12.79 3.52 -3.19
CA LYS A 152 12.32 3.52 -4.60
C LYS A 152 11.71 2.18 -5.03
N THR A 153 12.48 1.08 -4.94
CA THR A 153 12.06 -0.29 -5.32
C THR A 153 10.71 -0.71 -4.72
N PRO A 154 10.53 -0.73 -3.37
CA PRO A 154 9.25 -1.16 -2.81
C PRO A 154 8.10 -0.21 -3.18
N THR A 155 8.37 1.09 -3.34
CA THR A 155 7.38 2.08 -3.77
C THR A 155 6.94 1.85 -5.22
N ALA A 156 7.88 1.64 -6.14
CA ALA A 156 7.58 1.36 -7.56
C ALA A 156 6.76 0.09 -7.73
N LEU A 157 7.12 -0.97 -7.00
CA LEU A 157 6.37 -2.23 -7.02
C LEU A 157 4.97 -2.07 -6.41
N TYR A 158 4.84 -1.32 -5.31
CA TYR A 158 3.54 -1.03 -4.71
C TYR A 158 2.63 -0.22 -5.65
N LEU A 159 3.17 0.82 -6.30
CA LEU A 159 2.44 1.62 -7.29
C LEU A 159 1.93 0.75 -8.46
N ALA A 160 2.75 -0.18 -8.94
CA ALA A 160 2.35 -1.12 -9.98
C ALA A 160 1.25 -2.09 -9.49
N LEU A 161 1.44 -2.71 -8.33
CA LEU A 161 0.50 -3.70 -7.78
C LEU A 161 -0.85 -3.10 -7.40
N GLN A 162 -0.86 -1.92 -6.79
CA GLN A 162 -2.08 -1.32 -6.23
C GLN A 162 -2.77 -0.37 -7.19
N TYR A 163 -2.01 0.30 -8.05
CA TYR A 163 -2.55 1.34 -8.93
C TYR A 163 -2.32 1.06 -10.42
N GLY A 164 -1.65 -0.03 -10.79
CA GLY A 164 -1.40 -0.37 -12.19
C GLY A 164 -0.47 0.61 -12.91
N LEU A 165 0.34 1.37 -12.18
CA LEU A 165 1.25 2.37 -12.76
C LEU A 165 2.59 1.73 -13.15
N ARG A 166 3.06 2.05 -14.35
CA ARG A 166 4.41 1.72 -14.84
C ARG A 166 5.44 2.61 -14.15
N ALA A 167 5.82 2.24 -12.94
CA ALA A 167 6.75 3.00 -12.12
C ALA A 167 8.20 2.54 -12.35
N ALA A 168 9.03 3.38 -12.94
CA ALA A 168 10.45 3.11 -13.10
C ALA A 168 11.26 3.53 -11.87
N ASN A 169 12.26 2.73 -11.51
CA ASN A 169 13.23 3.08 -10.49
C ASN A 169 14.56 3.48 -11.15
N TYR A 170 14.97 4.74 -11.02
CA TYR A 170 16.29 5.20 -11.44
C TYR A 170 17.19 5.45 -10.22
N PRO A 171 18.20 4.60 -9.97
CA PRO A 171 19.19 4.85 -8.93
C PRO A 171 20.18 5.92 -9.39
N LEU A 172 20.35 6.99 -8.61
CA LEU A 172 21.49 7.88 -8.81
C LEU A 172 22.77 7.19 -8.34
N THR A 173 23.72 6.99 -9.24
CA THR A 173 25.03 6.41 -8.92
C THR A 173 25.99 7.48 -8.40
N PRO A 174 27.12 7.11 -7.75
CA PRO A 174 28.15 8.06 -7.38
C PRO A 174 28.66 8.91 -8.56
N GLU A 175 28.74 8.31 -9.75
CA GLU A 175 29.12 9.01 -10.99
C GLU A 175 28.07 10.07 -11.36
N ASP A 176 26.78 9.74 -11.31
CA ASP A 176 25.70 10.71 -11.56
C ASP A 176 25.77 11.90 -10.58
N LEU A 177 26.03 11.61 -9.30
CA LEU A 177 26.13 12.62 -8.25
C LEU A 177 27.34 13.55 -8.42
N ALA A 178 28.41 13.07 -9.05
CA ALA A 178 29.62 13.83 -9.33
C ALA A 178 29.48 14.79 -10.52
N LEU A 179 28.61 14.48 -11.48
CA LEU A 179 28.44 15.27 -12.71
C LEU A 179 27.70 16.60 -12.52
N HIS A 180 27.16 16.86 -11.33
CA HIS A 180 26.39 18.08 -10.97
C HIS A 180 25.19 18.41 -11.88
N LYS A 181 24.80 17.49 -12.77
CA LYS A 181 23.67 17.58 -13.68
C LYS A 181 22.99 16.21 -13.75
N LEU A 182 21.67 16.19 -13.90
CA LEU A 182 20.94 14.93 -14.11
C LEU A 182 21.40 14.27 -15.42
N PRO A 183 21.48 12.93 -15.48
CA PRO A 183 21.66 12.18 -16.70
C PRO A 183 20.69 12.61 -17.82
N GLU A 184 21.14 12.63 -19.07
CA GLU A 184 20.35 13.11 -20.20
C GLU A 184 19.01 12.36 -20.35
N VAL A 185 19.03 11.06 -20.06
CA VAL A 185 17.82 10.22 -20.09
C VAL A 185 16.77 10.66 -19.07
N LEU A 186 17.18 11.21 -17.92
CA LEU A 186 16.26 11.77 -16.93
C LEU A 186 15.76 13.14 -17.37
N LEU A 187 16.64 13.96 -17.97
CA LEU A 187 16.26 15.28 -18.46
C LEU A 187 15.19 15.20 -19.55
N ALA A 188 15.26 14.19 -20.43
CA ALA A 188 14.24 13.93 -21.44
C ALA A 188 12.86 13.57 -20.85
N ASN A 189 12.79 13.18 -19.57
CA ASN A 189 11.59 12.71 -18.89
C ASN A 189 11.21 13.53 -17.65
N LEU A 190 11.71 14.78 -17.52
CA LEU A 190 11.53 15.67 -16.36
C LEU A 190 10.11 15.68 -15.76
N PRO A 191 9.02 15.83 -16.54
CA PRO A 191 7.66 15.93 -15.98
C PRO A 191 7.22 14.69 -15.19
N ARG A 192 7.81 13.53 -15.50
CA ARG A 192 7.48 12.23 -14.90
C ARG A 192 8.37 11.88 -13.70
N LEU A 193 9.40 12.69 -13.44
CA LEU A 193 10.32 12.44 -12.33
C LEU A 193 9.67 12.81 -11.00
N ARG A 194 9.90 11.96 -9.99
CA ARG A 194 9.67 12.26 -8.57
C ARG A 194 10.90 11.84 -7.78
N ALA A 195 11.44 12.77 -7.02
CA ALA A 195 12.63 12.54 -6.22
C ALA A 195 12.25 11.99 -4.83
N LEU A 196 12.91 10.93 -4.41
CA LEU A 196 12.81 10.40 -3.06
C LEU A 196 14.10 10.73 -2.29
N THR A 197 13.94 11.29 -1.09
CA THR A 197 15.03 11.55 -0.15
C THR A 197 14.69 10.92 1.21
N ILE A 198 15.68 10.83 2.08
CA ILE A 198 15.55 10.28 3.43
C ILE A 198 16.60 10.95 4.33
N SER A 199 16.41 10.94 5.65
CA SER A 199 17.43 11.43 6.58
C SER A 199 18.70 10.57 6.52
N ALA A 200 19.85 11.21 6.67
CA ALA A 200 21.15 10.52 6.60
C ALA A 200 21.30 9.46 7.69
N GLU A 201 20.79 9.74 8.90
CA GLU A 201 20.80 8.81 10.03
C GLU A 201 19.98 7.56 9.73
N ARG A 202 18.80 7.72 9.10
CA ARG A 202 17.94 6.59 8.71
C ARG A 202 18.56 5.81 7.56
N LEU A 203 19.14 6.49 6.57
CA LEU A 203 19.84 5.86 5.45
C LEU A 203 21.01 5.00 5.94
N ALA A 204 21.86 5.56 6.80
CA ALA A 204 23.00 4.87 7.38
C ALA A 204 22.54 3.63 8.16
N ALA A 205 21.50 3.74 8.99
CA ALA A 205 20.94 2.59 9.71
C ALA A 205 20.46 1.48 8.76
N ILE A 206 19.76 1.82 7.67
CA ILE A 206 19.31 0.85 6.66
C ILE A 206 20.49 0.19 5.94
N ARG A 207 21.53 0.96 5.60
CA ARG A 207 22.72 0.44 4.92
C ARG A 207 23.56 -0.43 5.84
N GLN A 208 23.70 -0.06 7.11
CA GLN A 208 24.45 -0.83 8.11
C GLN A 208 23.88 -2.24 8.30
N VAL A 209 22.54 -2.40 8.23
CA VAL A 209 21.91 -3.73 8.32
C VAL A 209 22.31 -4.66 7.16
N ARG A 210 22.50 -4.12 5.94
CA ARG A 210 22.86 -4.94 4.77
C ARG A 210 24.36 -5.00 4.48
N TYR A 211 25.10 -3.94 4.84
CA TYR A 211 26.52 -3.76 4.56
C TYR A 211 27.22 -3.26 5.82
N PRO A 212 27.34 -4.12 6.85
CA PRO A 212 27.88 -3.72 8.14
C PRO A 212 29.32 -3.22 8.00
N ASP A 213 29.62 -2.14 8.73
CA ASP A 213 30.95 -1.54 8.92
C ASP A 213 31.65 -1.11 7.61
N SER A 214 30.85 -0.82 6.59
CA SER A 214 31.32 -0.35 5.29
C SER A 214 31.34 1.17 5.19
N GLN A 215 32.25 1.72 4.39
CA GLN A 215 32.24 3.16 4.05
C GLN A 215 30.90 3.58 3.45
N TYR A 216 30.29 2.71 2.64
CA TYR A 216 28.98 2.92 2.02
C TYR A 216 27.84 3.12 3.04
N ALA A 217 27.92 2.45 4.19
CA ALA A 217 26.96 2.58 5.29
C ALA A 217 27.29 3.71 6.28
N SER A 218 28.46 4.34 6.15
CA SER A 218 28.86 5.43 7.04
C SER A 218 27.93 6.63 6.94
N LEU A 219 27.71 7.31 8.07
CA LEU A 219 26.88 8.51 8.14
C LEU A 219 27.43 9.63 7.25
N GLU A 220 28.76 9.76 7.17
CA GLU A 220 29.43 10.77 6.35
C GLU A 220 29.17 10.57 4.85
N GLN A 221 29.30 9.33 4.37
CA GLN A 221 28.99 8.98 2.98
C GLN A 221 27.51 9.24 2.66
N CYS A 222 26.61 8.82 3.55
CA CYS A 222 25.17 9.05 3.39
C CYS A 222 24.83 10.54 3.29
N ARG A 223 25.41 11.38 4.16
CA ARG A 223 25.23 12.85 4.12
C ARG A 223 25.73 13.44 2.81
N THR A 224 26.90 13.02 2.37
CA THR A 224 27.52 13.51 1.13
C THR A 224 26.67 13.18 -0.09
N GLU A 225 26.22 11.93 -0.22
CA GLU A 225 25.38 11.49 -1.34
C GLU A 225 24.01 12.19 -1.34
N LEU A 226 23.35 12.29 -0.17
CA LEU A 226 22.05 12.95 -0.06
C LEU A 226 22.14 14.44 -0.39
N ALA A 227 23.18 15.13 0.09
CA ALA A 227 23.39 16.54 -0.23
C ALA A 227 23.65 16.76 -1.73
N ALA A 228 24.39 15.85 -2.37
CA ALA A 228 24.60 15.90 -3.82
C ALA A 228 23.29 15.68 -4.59
N ALA A 229 22.51 14.67 -4.20
CA ALA A 229 21.22 14.38 -4.83
C ALA A 229 20.23 15.54 -4.66
N GLU A 230 20.16 16.14 -3.47
CA GLU A 230 19.25 17.26 -3.19
C GLU A 230 19.59 18.50 -4.04
N ARG A 231 20.88 18.76 -4.30
CA ARG A 231 21.29 19.82 -5.24
C ARG A 231 20.81 19.54 -6.65
N LEU A 232 20.89 18.29 -7.13
CA LEU A 232 20.36 17.89 -8.44
C LEU A 232 18.85 18.08 -8.50
N PHE A 233 18.12 17.70 -7.46
CA PHE A 233 16.66 17.82 -7.43
C PHE A 233 16.21 19.28 -7.45
N LYS A 234 16.81 20.12 -6.60
CA LYS A 234 16.47 21.54 -6.51
C LYS A 234 16.83 22.32 -7.78
N SER A 235 17.97 22.03 -8.40
CA SER A 235 18.39 22.71 -9.64
C SER A 235 17.53 22.36 -10.86
N ASN A 236 16.72 21.31 -10.77
CA ASN A 236 15.82 20.86 -11.83
C ASN A 236 14.33 20.94 -11.42
N ASP A 237 14.01 21.64 -10.32
CA ASP A 237 12.65 21.81 -9.79
C ASP A 237 11.86 20.51 -9.64
N LEU A 238 12.53 19.41 -9.25
CA LEU A 238 11.87 18.13 -9.09
C LEU A 238 11.00 18.12 -7.82
N PRO A 239 9.78 17.56 -7.86
CA PRO A 239 9.02 17.29 -6.65
C PRO A 239 9.77 16.29 -5.77
N ILE A 240 10.06 16.68 -4.52
CA ILE A 240 10.83 15.87 -3.56
C ILE A 240 9.90 15.35 -2.47
N ILE A 241 9.97 14.05 -2.19
CA ILE A 241 9.29 13.41 -1.06
C ILE A 241 10.34 12.88 -0.07
N ASP A 242 10.25 13.33 1.18
CA ASP A 242 11.02 12.79 2.29
C ASP A 242 10.34 11.53 2.84
N THR A 243 11.01 10.38 2.72
CA THR A 243 10.49 9.06 3.09
C THR A 243 10.88 8.64 4.52
N THR A 244 11.56 9.48 5.29
CA THR A 244 12.18 9.13 6.59
C THR A 244 11.24 8.43 7.57
N ARG A 245 9.98 8.85 7.62
CA ARG A 245 8.97 8.34 8.55
C ARG A 245 7.72 7.82 7.84
N MET A 246 7.80 7.62 6.53
CA MET A 246 6.64 7.22 5.73
C MET A 246 6.66 5.72 5.44
N SER A 247 5.48 5.11 5.43
CA SER A 247 5.30 3.77 4.90
C SER A 247 5.30 3.79 3.36
N VAL A 248 5.44 2.63 2.73
CA VAL A 248 5.41 2.51 1.26
C VAL A 248 4.06 2.96 0.70
N GLU A 249 2.98 2.62 1.41
CA GLU A 249 1.61 3.03 1.13
C GLU A 249 1.46 4.55 1.14
N GLU A 250 2.00 5.23 2.17
CA GLU A 250 1.94 6.68 2.30
C GLU A 250 2.75 7.39 1.21
N ILE A 251 3.94 6.85 0.88
CA ILE A 251 4.77 7.40 -0.21
C ILE A 251 4.01 7.29 -1.53
N ALA A 252 3.46 6.11 -1.83
CA ALA A 252 2.72 5.86 -3.07
C ALA A 252 1.47 6.75 -3.17
N ALA A 253 0.74 6.97 -2.08
CA ALA A 253 -0.41 7.86 -2.04
C ALA A 253 -0.05 9.32 -2.38
N ARG A 254 1.13 9.81 -1.96
CA ARG A 254 1.59 11.17 -2.29
C ARG A 254 2.12 11.31 -3.72
N LEU A 255 2.55 10.20 -4.33
CA LEU A 255 3.10 10.19 -5.69
C LEU A 255 2.02 10.12 -6.78
N ARG A 256 0.83 9.62 -6.46
CA ARG A 256 -0.30 9.44 -7.41
C ARG A 256 -1.08 10.73 -7.70
N VAL A 257 -0.56 11.90 -7.29
CA VAL A 257 -1.19 13.22 -7.43
C VAL A 257 -0.62 13.98 -8.62
#